data_AF-A0A945GU12-F1
#
_entry.id   AF-A0A945GU12-F1
#
_cell.length_a   1.000
_cell.length_b   1.000
_cell.length_c   1.000
_cell.angle_alpha   90.00
_cell.angle_beta   90.00
_cell.angle_gamma   90.00
#
_symmetry.space_group_name_H-M   'P 1'
#
loop_
_entity.id
_entity.type
_entity.pdbx_description
1 polymer ?
#
loop_
_entity_poly.entity_id
_entity_poly.type
_entity_poly.pdbx_seq_one_letter_code
_entity_poly.pdbx_strand_id
1 'polypeptide(L)'
;MMLRNLLLLFIVFLTSCSTGSGFSTHASSLEVHSMGLDRVVLRANCTTIVCTEGFANEGDIWMTDIPLDQLTSGEYSNGQIIHLQLLWTPVAGKTPLASTSTNLAIKYFIISEGKVGIYSGGGFAWLSGTPEKGMLLNIEGATVAIETPPVAGFADRLTPATVVGKVRSVPNQTIARQIATAAELIRQ
;
A
#
# COMPACT_ATOMS: atom_id res chain seq x y z
N MET A 1 -20.67 -56.32 49.10
CA MET A 1 -22.07 -56.71 48.86
C MET A 1 -22.82 -55.48 48.38
N MET A 2 -23.24 -55.48 47.10
CA MET A 2 -24.35 -54.72 46.49
C MET A 2 -24.38 -53.17 46.63
N LEU A 3 -24.84 -52.35 45.69
CA LEU A 3 -25.23 -52.44 44.28
C LEU A 3 -25.73 -51.01 43.95
N ARG A 4 -25.53 -50.52 42.71
CA ARG A 4 -26.38 -49.55 42.00
C ARG A 4 -26.71 -48.22 42.69
N ASN A 5 -26.20 -47.12 42.13
CA ASN A 5 -27.14 -46.18 41.52
C ASN A 5 -26.50 -45.36 40.39
N LEU A 6 -27.11 -45.56 39.22
CA LEU A 6 -26.94 -44.87 37.96
C LEU A 6 -27.76 -43.59 38.03
N LEU A 7 -27.15 -42.42 37.88
CA LEU A 7 -27.87 -41.22 37.47
C LEU A 7 -27.05 -40.48 36.41
N LEU A 8 -27.54 -40.50 35.18
CA LEU A 8 -27.12 -39.60 34.12
C LEU A 8 -27.40 -38.16 34.54
N LEU A 9 -26.45 -37.26 34.32
CA LEU A 9 -26.78 -35.88 33.97
C LEU A 9 -25.85 -35.38 32.86
N PHE A 10 -26.46 -34.59 31.99
CA PHE A 10 -26.19 -34.38 30.59
C PHE A 10 -25.77 -32.90 30.44
N ILE A 11 -24.75 -32.60 29.62
CA ILE A 11 -24.49 -31.31 28.92
C ILE A 11 -24.00 -30.16 29.84
N VAL A 12 -22.91 -29.42 29.57
CA VAL A 12 -22.68 -28.52 28.42
C VAL A 12 -21.18 -28.45 28.08
N PHE A 13 -20.81 -28.78 26.84
CA PHE A 13 -19.55 -28.37 26.23
C PHE A 13 -19.66 -26.91 25.81
N LEU A 14 -18.99 -26.00 26.52
CA LEU A 14 -18.78 -24.63 26.05
C LEU A 14 -17.59 -24.63 25.07
N THR A 15 -17.86 -25.00 23.82
CA THR A 15 -16.95 -24.72 22.70
C THR A 15 -17.05 -23.24 22.40
N SER A 16 -16.13 -22.46 22.96
CA SER A 16 -15.95 -21.05 22.63
C SER A 16 -15.27 -20.96 21.26
N CYS A 17 -16.07 -20.96 20.19
CA CYS A 17 -15.62 -20.46 18.89
C CYS A 17 -15.44 -18.95 19.02
N SER A 18 -14.23 -18.50 19.32
CA SER A 18 -13.88 -17.09 19.12
C SER A 18 -13.99 -16.80 17.64
N THR A 19 -15.00 -16.00 17.29
CA THR A 19 -15.23 -15.42 15.98
C THR A 19 -13.95 -14.71 15.52
N GLY A 20 -13.15 -15.40 14.72
CA GLY A 20 -12.09 -14.77 13.95
C GLY A 20 -12.76 -13.73 13.07
N SER A 21 -12.52 -12.46 13.36
CA SER A 21 -12.82 -11.36 12.47
C SER A 21 -12.04 -11.62 11.18
N GLY A 22 -12.70 -12.27 10.23
CA GLY A 22 -12.19 -12.46 8.88
C GLY A 22 -11.92 -11.09 8.29
N PHE A 23 -10.66 -10.69 8.32
CA PHE A 23 -10.15 -9.59 7.53
C PHE A 23 -10.30 -10.04 6.08
N SER A 24 -11.41 -9.66 5.44
CA SER A 24 -11.59 -9.87 4.00
C SER A 24 -10.49 -9.07 3.30
N THR A 25 -9.41 -9.74 2.94
CA THR A 25 -8.32 -9.25 2.10
C THR A 25 -8.88 -9.02 0.70
N HIS A 26 -9.63 -7.93 0.52
CA HIS A 26 -9.85 -7.38 -0.82
C HIS A 26 -8.51 -6.89 -1.33
N ALA A 27 -7.86 -7.71 -2.16
CA ALA A 27 -6.50 -7.52 -2.65
C ALA A 27 -6.36 -6.18 -3.39
N SER A 28 -5.34 -5.40 -3.00
CA SER A 28 -4.84 -4.31 -3.83
C SER A 28 -4.17 -4.89 -5.08
N SER A 29 -4.31 -4.23 -6.22
CA SER A 29 -3.87 -4.73 -7.53
C SER A 29 -3.15 -3.63 -8.31
N LEU A 30 -2.12 -3.05 -7.72
CA LEU A 30 -1.35 -1.95 -8.31
C LEU A 30 -0.27 -2.52 -9.24
N GLU A 31 -0.27 -2.06 -10.49
CA GLU A 31 0.65 -2.49 -11.54
C GLU A 31 1.36 -1.28 -12.15
N VAL A 32 2.63 -1.48 -12.50
CA VAL A 32 3.48 -0.49 -13.18
C VAL A 32 3.96 -1.07 -14.49
N HIS A 33 3.53 -0.45 -15.58
CA HIS A 33 3.82 -0.87 -16.94
C HIS A 33 4.88 0.06 -17.53
N SER A 34 6.03 -0.48 -17.91
CA SER A 34 6.99 0.29 -18.69
C SER A 34 6.39 0.66 -20.05
N MET A 35 6.59 1.91 -20.45
CA MET A 35 6.26 2.43 -21.77
C MET A 35 7.43 2.33 -22.74
N GLY A 36 8.57 1.79 -22.29
CA GLY A 36 9.74 1.53 -23.13
C GLY A 36 9.53 0.39 -24.12
N LEU A 37 10.57 0.11 -24.91
CA LEU A 37 10.57 -1.00 -25.88
C LEU A 37 10.42 -2.36 -25.19
N ASP A 38 11.07 -2.51 -24.04
CA ASP A 38 10.94 -3.68 -23.18
C ASP A 38 9.70 -3.50 -22.30
N ARG A 39 8.58 -4.12 -22.70
CA ARG A 39 7.30 -4.07 -21.97
C ARG A 39 7.38 -4.88 -20.68
N VAL A 40 8.02 -4.29 -19.66
CA VAL A 40 8.08 -4.84 -18.31
C VAL A 40 6.84 -4.44 -17.53
N VAL A 41 6.25 -5.40 -16.79
CA VAL A 41 5.16 -5.13 -15.84
C VAL A 41 5.64 -5.52 -14.45
N LEU A 42 5.65 -4.55 -13.53
CA LEU A 42 5.96 -4.75 -12.12
C LEU A 42 4.68 -4.68 -11.29
N ARG A 43 4.43 -5.70 -10.47
CA ARG A 43 3.27 -5.79 -9.57
C ARG A 43 3.69 -5.39 -8.16
N ALA A 44 2.98 -4.43 -7.58
CA ALA A 44 3.16 -4.05 -6.18
C ALA A 44 2.41 -5.03 -5.27
N ASN A 45 3.08 -6.11 -4.88
CA ASN A 45 2.54 -7.15 -4.01
C ASN A 45 2.72 -6.80 -2.52
N CYS A 46 2.37 -5.57 -2.14
CA CYS A 46 2.55 -5.08 -0.77
C CYS A 46 1.62 -5.81 0.21
N THR A 47 2.20 -6.39 1.26
CA THR A 47 1.47 -7.06 2.35
C THR A 47 0.97 -6.07 3.39
N THR A 48 1.64 -4.92 3.51
CA THR A 48 1.28 -3.85 4.44
C THR A 48 0.82 -2.63 3.65
N ILE A 49 -0.43 -2.19 3.87
CA ILE A 49 -1.01 -1.02 3.20
C ILE A 49 -1.82 -0.22 4.22
N VAL A 50 -1.31 0.95 4.57
CA VAL A 50 -1.85 1.78 5.66
C VAL A 50 -2.08 3.21 5.20
N CYS A 51 -3.03 3.90 5.81
CA CYS A 51 -3.28 5.31 5.56
C CYS A 51 -3.22 6.17 6.80
N THR A 52 -2.95 7.45 6.57
CA THR A 52 -3.01 8.55 7.55
C THR A 52 -3.61 9.78 6.90
N GLU A 53 -4.02 10.73 7.74
CA GLU A 53 -4.21 12.09 7.28
C GLU A 53 -2.88 12.62 6.71
N GLY A 54 -2.99 13.37 5.62
CA GLY A 54 -1.91 13.96 4.85
C GLY A 54 -2.17 15.45 4.64
N PHE A 55 -1.70 15.97 3.51
CA PHE A 55 -1.84 17.39 3.18
C PHE A 55 -3.30 17.84 3.14
N ALA A 56 -3.63 18.97 3.76
CA ALA A 56 -4.99 19.51 3.82
C ALA A 56 -6.06 18.53 4.37
N ASN A 57 -5.66 17.59 5.23
CA ASN A 57 -6.48 16.49 5.74
C ASN A 57 -6.97 15.51 4.66
N GLU A 58 -6.37 15.57 3.46
CA GLU A 58 -6.47 14.51 2.47
C GLU A 58 -5.73 13.27 2.96
N GLY A 59 -5.70 12.19 2.18
CA GLY A 59 -5.10 10.94 2.62
C GLY A 59 -3.74 10.65 2.00
N ASP A 60 -2.80 10.25 2.85
CA ASP A 60 -1.57 9.59 2.46
C ASP A 60 -1.73 8.07 2.64
N ILE A 61 -1.31 7.29 1.64
CA ILE A 61 -1.23 5.83 1.72
C ILE A 61 0.24 5.42 1.59
N TRP A 62 0.70 4.65 2.58
CA TRP A 62 2.00 4.00 2.60
C TRP A 62 1.82 2.51 2.43
N MET A 63 2.58 1.91 1.53
CA MET A 63 2.57 0.47 1.31
C MET A 63 3.96 -0.10 1.15
N THR A 64 4.13 -1.35 1.59
CA THR A 64 5.37 -2.10 1.43
C THR A 64 5.15 -3.60 1.44
N ASP A 65 6.03 -4.34 0.75
CA ASP A 65 6.19 -5.79 0.86
C ASP A 65 7.33 -6.20 1.81
N ILE A 66 8.06 -5.23 2.39
CA ILE A 66 9.13 -5.48 3.36
C ILE A 66 8.49 -5.76 4.73
N PRO A 67 8.85 -6.87 5.41
CA PRO A 67 8.42 -7.15 6.78
C PRO A 67 8.77 -6.01 7.74
N LEU A 68 7.88 -5.67 8.67
CA LEU A 68 8.04 -4.50 9.56
C LEU A 68 9.27 -4.59 10.48
N ASP A 69 9.66 -5.80 10.87
CA ASP A 69 10.87 -6.07 11.64
C ASP A 69 12.14 -5.74 10.83
N GLN A 70 12.19 -6.16 9.55
CA GLN A 70 13.28 -5.79 8.64
C GLN A 70 13.30 -4.29 8.32
N LEU A 71 12.12 -3.70 8.13
CA LEU A 71 11.99 -2.27 7.86
C LEU A 71 12.51 -1.42 9.02
N THR A 72 12.29 -1.88 10.27
CA THR A 72 12.75 -1.21 11.49
C THR A 72 14.24 -1.44 11.76
N SER A 73 14.77 -2.62 11.43
CA SER A 73 16.21 -2.90 11.58
C SER A 73 17.06 -2.24 10.49
N GLY A 74 16.47 -1.94 9.32
CA GLY A 74 17.21 -1.49 8.15
C GLY A 74 17.87 -2.63 7.35
N GLU A 75 17.65 -3.88 7.74
CA GLU A 75 18.28 -5.06 7.13
C GLU A 75 17.38 -5.65 6.04
N TYR A 76 17.39 -5.04 4.86
CA TYR A 76 16.72 -5.56 3.67
C TYR A 76 17.55 -5.31 2.42
N SER A 77 17.59 -6.31 1.53
CA SER A 77 18.29 -6.23 0.25
C SER A 77 17.35 -6.09 -0.93
N ASN A 78 16.06 -6.39 -0.75
CA ASN A 78 15.05 -6.34 -1.79
C ASN A 78 13.72 -5.89 -1.20
N GLY A 79 12.91 -5.19 -1.99
CA GLY A 79 11.56 -4.81 -1.60
C GLY A 79 11.07 -3.55 -2.31
N GLN A 80 9.86 -3.16 -1.95
CA GLN A 80 9.10 -2.07 -2.53
C GLN A 80 8.53 -1.22 -1.41
N ILE A 81 8.64 0.09 -1.53
CA ILE A 81 7.90 1.05 -0.71
C ILE A 81 7.21 2.02 -1.66
N ILE A 82 5.91 2.24 -1.48
CA ILE A 82 5.15 3.19 -2.30
C ILE A 82 4.41 4.15 -1.38
N HIS A 83 4.53 5.43 -1.73
CA HIS A 83 3.80 6.52 -1.14
C HIS A 83 2.84 7.10 -2.17
N LEU A 84 1.56 7.12 -1.81
CA LEU A 84 0.48 7.72 -2.60
C LEU A 84 -0.08 8.87 -1.77
N GLN A 85 0.12 10.09 -2.25
CA GLN A 85 -0.36 11.29 -1.58
C GLN A 85 -1.49 11.92 -2.39
N LEU A 86 -2.68 11.98 -1.81
CA LEU A 86 -3.76 12.75 -2.38
C LEU A 86 -3.52 14.25 -2.13
N LEU A 87 -3.62 15.02 -3.21
CA LEU A 87 -3.40 16.46 -3.19
C LEU A 87 -4.71 17.23 -2.95
N TRP A 88 -5.83 16.65 -3.41
CA TRP A 88 -7.18 17.18 -3.26
C TRP A 88 -8.22 16.11 -3.64
N THR A 89 -9.39 16.15 -3.01
CA THR A 89 -10.51 15.26 -3.35
C THR A 89 -11.56 15.96 -4.23
N PRO A 90 -11.90 15.42 -5.42
CA PRO A 90 -12.95 15.99 -6.26
C PRO A 90 -14.32 15.91 -5.60
N VAL A 91 -15.09 17.00 -5.68
CA VAL A 91 -16.48 17.03 -5.19
C VAL A 91 -17.43 16.92 -6.38
N ALA A 92 -18.25 15.87 -6.37
CA ALA A 92 -19.22 15.59 -7.41
C ALA A 92 -20.12 16.82 -7.68
N GLY A 93 -20.22 17.22 -8.95
CA GLY A 93 -21.02 18.38 -9.37
C GLY A 93 -20.45 19.75 -9.03
N LYS A 94 -19.32 19.84 -8.32
CA LYS A 94 -18.66 21.11 -7.97
C LYS A 94 -17.27 21.27 -8.60
N THR A 95 -16.59 20.16 -8.86
CA THR A 95 -15.26 20.18 -9.49
C THR A 95 -15.39 19.81 -10.96
N PRO A 96 -15.12 20.73 -11.90
CA PRO A 96 -14.93 20.37 -13.31
C PRO A 96 -13.71 19.47 -13.42
N LEU A 97 -13.94 18.20 -13.80
CA LEU A 97 -12.85 17.23 -14.00
C LEU A 97 -12.43 17.24 -15.46
N ALA A 98 -11.14 17.49 -15.69
CA ALA A 98 -10.49 17.12 -16.95
C ALA A 98 -9.87 15.73 -16.77
N SER A 99 -9.87 14.91 -17.81
CA SER A 99 -9.19 13.60 -17.81
C SER A 99 -7.66 13.70 -17.60
N THR A 100 -7.11 14.91 -17.65
CA THR A 100 -5.70 15.23 -17.42
C THR A 100 -5.44 15.89 -16.06
N SER A 101 -6.45 16.01 -15.20
CA SER A 101 -6.28 16.58 -13.85
C SER A 101 -5.40 15.66 -12.99
N THR A 102 -4.52 16.25 -12.19
CA THR A 102 -3.66 15.51 -11.25
C THR A 102 -4.12 15.76 -9.82
N ASN A 103 -4.56 14.72 -9.13
CA ASN A 103 -4.91 14.76 -7.70
C ASN A 103 -4.14 13.75 -6.85
N LEU A 104 -3.22 13.00 -7.47
CA LEU A 104 -2.39 12.00 -6.83
C LEU A 104 -0.92 12.25 -7.17
N ALA A 105 -0.08 12.36 -6.14
CA ALA A 105 1.37 12.26 -6.27
C ALA A 105 1.82 10.85 -5.86
N ILE A 106 2.80 10.31 -6.60
CA ILE A 106 3.32 8.95 -6.39
C ILE A 106 4.82 9.04 -6.20
N LYS A 107 5.31 8.38 -5.15
CA LYS A 107 6.72 8.05 -4.98
C LYS A 107 6.87 6.57 -4.73
N TYR A 108 7.74 5.92 -5.50
CA TYR A 108 7.88 4.48 -5.52
C TYR A 108 9.37 4.11 -5.45
N PHE A 109 9.76 3.56 -4.31
CA PHE A 109 11.07 3.04 -4.02
C PHE A 109 11.12 1.55 -4.38
N ILE A 110 12.09 1.17 -5.19
CA ILE A 110 12.40 -0.22 -5.53
C ILE A 110 13.80 -0.50 -5.03
N ILE A 111 13.92 -1.49 -4.15
CA ILE A 111 15.19 -1.99 -3.63
C ILE A 111 15.46 -3.33 -4.30
N SER A 112 16.64 -3.45 -4.91
CA SER A 112 17.10 -4.68 -5.55
C SER A 112 18.59 -4.86 -5.30
N GLU A 113 18.97 -5.96 -4.65
CA GLU A 113 20.36 -6.25 -4.26
C GLU A 113 21.03 -5.07 -3.49
N GLY A 114 20.28 -4.40 -2.62
CA GLY A 114 20.74 -3.24 -1.84
C GLY A 114 20.89 -1.94 -2.65
N LYS A 115 20.56 -1.95 -3.95
CA LYS A 115 20.50 -0.74 -4.78
C LYS A 115 19.09 -0.22 -4.85
N VAL A 116 18.96 1.09 -4.95
CA VAL A 116 17.67 1.78 -4.83
C VAL A 116 17.36 2.55 -6.11
N GLY A 117 16.17 2.33 -6.65
CA GLY A 117 15.57 3.18 -7.67
C GLY A 117 14.36 3.89 -7.09
N ILE A 118 14.34 5.21 -7.18
CA ILE A 118 13.19 6.02 -6.74
C ILE A 118 12.49 6.53 -7.99
N TYR A 119 11.23 6.15 -8.16
CA TYR A 119 10.37 6.62 -9.23
C TYR A 119 9.37 7.62 -8.66
N SER A 120 9.25 8.76 -9.32
CA SER A 120 8.34 9.83 -8.91
C SER A 120 7.47 10.28 -10.06
N GLY A 121 6.27 10.76 -9.72
CA GLY A 121 5.33 11.27 -10.69
C GLY A 121 3.95 11.47 -10.08
N GLY A 122 2.92 11.30 -10.89
CA GLY A 122 1.56 11.54 -10.46
C GLY A 122 0.53 11.31 -11.55
N GLY A 123 -0.73 11.50 -11.17
CA GLY A 123 -1.87 11.39 -12.07
C GLY A 123 -3.17 11.58 -11.32
N PHE A 124 -4.18 10.87 -11.78
CA PHE A 124 -5.52 10.93 -11.21
C PHE A 124 -5.89 9.63 -10.48
N ALA A 125 -6.54 9.78 -9.33
CA ALA A 125 -7.15 8.68 -8.61
C ALA A 125 -8.53 9.06 -8.09
N TRP A 126 -9.46 8.13 -8.24
CA TRP A 126 -10.75 8.20 -7.57
C TRP A 126 -10.60 7.74 -6.13
N LEU A 127 -11.01 8.58 -5.18
CA LEU A 127 -11.04 8.25 -3.76
C LEU A 127 -12.42 7.72 -3.36
N SER A 128 -12.43 6.73 -2.47
CA SER A 128 -13.56 6.41 -1.61
C SER A 128 -13.07 6.16 -0.19
N GLY A 129 -13.87 6.54 0.81
CA GLY A 129 -13.50 6.45 2.23
C GLY A 129 -12.79 7.70 2.75
N THR A 130 -12.21 7.59 3.93
CA THR A 130 -11.47 8.68 4.61
C THR A 130 -10.23 8.12 5.29
N PRO A 131 -9.19 8.93 5.55
CA PRO A 131 -8.00 8.45 6.25
C PRO A 131 -8.29 7.80 7.61
N GLU A 132 -9.32 8.27 8.31
CA GLU A 132 -9.77 7.78 9.62
C GLU A 132 -10.44 6.40 9.56
N LYS A 133 -11.07 6.05 8.44
CA LYS A 133 -11.88 4.82 8.26
C LYS A 133 -11.25 3.81 7.30
N GLY A 134 -10.19 4.22 6.62
CA GLY A 134 -9.58 3.47 5.53
C GLY A 134 -9.97 4.07 4.19
N MET A 135 -9.07 3.93 3.22
CA MET A 135 -9.22 4.52 1.90
C MET A 135 -9.20 3.45 0.82
N LEU A 136 -9.88 3.75 -0.28
CA LEU A 136 -9.79 3.03 -1.54
C LEU A 136 -9.42 4.04 -2.63
N LEU A 137 -8.28 3.83 -3.29
CA LEU A 137 -7.89 4.58 -4.48
C LEU A 137 -8.05 3.70 -5.72
N ASN A 138 -8.63 4.26 -6.78
CA ASN A 138 -8.61 3.67 -8.13
C ASN A 138 -7.81 4.58 -9.05
N ILE A 139 -6.63 4.13 -9.46
CA ILE A 139 -5.67 4.85 -10.31
C ILE A 139 -5.87 4.38 -11.74
N GLU A 140 -6.24 5.31 -12.62
CA GLU A 140 -6.63 4.98 -14.02
C GLU A 140 -5.47 5.07 -15.02
N GLY A 141 -4.38 5.77 -14.66
CA GLY A 141 -3.25 5.98 -15.55
C GLY A 141 -2.37 7.12 -15.07
N ALA A 142 -1.66 6.92 -13.97
CA ALA A 142 -0.64 7.86 -13.51
C ALA A 142 0.70 7.60 -14.21
N THR A 143 1.53 8.60 -14.34
CA THR A 143 2.86 8.46 -14.98
C THR A 143 3.95 8.64 -13.94
N VAL A 144 4.95 7.76 -13.97
CA VAL A 144 6.15 7.84 -13.13
C VAL A 144 7.42 7.68 -13.97
N ALA A 145 8.50 8.29 -13.51
CA ALA A 145 9.83 8.17 -14.08
C ALA A 145 10.87 8.12 -12.96
N ILE A 146 12.03 7.53 -13.22
CA ILE A 146 13.11 7.48 -12.23
C ILE A 146 13.59 8.91 -11.90
N GLU A 147 13.77 9.19 -10.61
CA GLU A 147 14.44 10.41 -10.15
C GLU A 147 15.89 10.40 -10.66
N THR A 148 16.33 11.52 -11.22
CA THR A 148 17.67 11.66 -11.81
C THR A 148 18.56 12.50 -10.90
N PRO A 149 19.82 12.10 -10.65
CA PRO A 149 20.46 10.85 -11.11
C PRO A 149 19.98 9.62 -10.31
N PRO A 150 19.93 8.42 -10.92
CA PRO A 150 19.68 7.20 -10.17
C PRO A 150 20.83 6.91 -9.20
N VAL A 151 20.53 6.19 -8.10
CA VAL A 151 21.57 5.70 -7.19
C VAL A 151 22.52 4.78 -7.95
N ALA A 152 23.82 4.92 -7.69
CA ALA A 152 24.86 4.22 -8.43
C ALA A 152 24.61 2.70 -8.48
N GLY A 153 24.58 2.16 -9.70
CA GLY A 153 24.45 0.72 -9.94
C GLY A 153 23.01 0.20 -10.00
N PHE A 154 21.99 1.04 -9.80
CA PHE A 154 20.59 0.67 -10.06
C PHE A 154 20.32 0.65 -11.58
N ALA A 155 19.79 -0.45 -12.09
CA ALA A 155 19.46 -0.62 -13.50
C ALA A 155 17.99 -0.27 -13.74
N ASP A 156 17.73 0.90 -14.32
CA ASP A 156 16.37 1.31 -14.67
C ASP A 156 15.82 0.47 -15.82
N ARG A 157 14.66 -0.17 -15.58
CA ARG A 157 13.92 -0.97 -16.57
C ARG A 157 12.47 -0.50 -16.74
N LEU A 158 12.07 0.55 -16.04
CA LEU A 158 10.68 0.98 -16.01
C LEU A 158 10.50 2.30 -16.75
N THR A 159 11.41 3.27 -16.62
CA THR A 159 11.16 4.63 -17.12
C THR A 159 10.98 4.70 -18.65
N PRO A 160 10.01 5.51 -19.13
CA PRO A 160 8.85 6.03 -18.39
C PRO A 160 7.81 4.92 -18.17
N ALA A 161 7.04 4.99 -17.08
CA ALA A 161 6.06 3.96 -16.75
C ALA A 161 4.67 4.53 -16.43
N THR A 162 3.65 3.74 -16.74
CA THR A 162 2.26 3.99 -16.36
C THR A 162 1.89 3.15 -15.15
N VAL A 163 1.32 3.78 -14.13
CA VAL A 163 0.79 3.15 -12.91
C VAL A 163 -0.72 3.08 -12.98
N VAL A 164 -1.27 1.89 -12.79
CA VAL A 164 -2.72 1.64 -12.78
C VAL A 164 -3.08 0.65 -11.68
N GLY A 165 -4.31 0.73 -11.18
CA GLY A 165 -4.83 -0.29 -10.29
C GLY A 165 -5.61 0.25 -9.10
N LYS A 166 -5.96 -0.66 -8.19
CA LYS A 166 -6.75 -0.35 -7.00
C LYS A 166 -5.93 -0.59 -5.75
N VAL A 167 -6.03 0.35 -4.81
CA VAL A 167 -5.32 0.30 -3.53
C VAL A 167 -6.32 0.47 -2.41
N ARG A 168 -6.39 -0.53 -1.52
CA ARG A 168 -7.17 -0.45 -0.29
C ARG A 168 -6.21 -0.38 0.91
N SER A 169 -6.42 0.62 1.75
CA SER A 169 -5.63 0.85 2.96
C SER A 169 -6.49 0.82 4.21
N VAL A 170 -5.83 0.60 5.36
CA VAL A 170 -6.44 0.74 6.68
C VAL A 170 -5.74 1.81 7.52
N PRO A 171 -6.45 2.51 8.41
CA PRO A 171 -5.84 3.54 9.25
C PRO A 171 -4.79 2.93 10.19
N ASN A 172 -3.55 3.40 10.10
CA ASN A 172 -2.51 3.05 11.09
C ASN A 172 -1.35 4.05 11.07
N GLN A 173 -1.41 5.03 11.95
CA GLN A 173 -0.39 6.10 12.02
C GLN A 173 1.00 5.60 12.43
N THR A 174 1.08 4.60 13.30
CA THR A 174 2.35 4.06 13.78
C THR A 174 3.10 3.38 12.64
N ILE A 175 2.42 2.46 11.93
CA ILE A 175 3.03 1.73 10.81
C ILE A 175 3.35 2.69 9.65
N ALA A 176 2.46 3.61 9.33
CA ALA A 176 2.70 4.60 8.28
C ALA A 176 3.98 5.42 8.57
N ARG A 177 4.18 5.84 9.83
CA ARG A 177 5.39 6.57 10.22
C ARG A 177 6.65 5.71 10.15
N GLN A 178 6.57 4.42 10.47
CA GLN A 178 7.70 3.49 10.30
C GLN A 178 8.10 3.37 8.82
N ILE A 179 7.12 3.18 7.93
CA ILE A 179 7.36 3.11 6.49
C ILE A 179 7.93 4.43 5.95
N ALA A 180 7.34 5.56 6.33
CA ALA A 180 7.82 6.88 5.92
C ALA A 180 9.26 7.13 6.37
N THR A 181 9.61 6.74 7.60
CA THR A 181 10.97 6.90 8.14
C THR A 181 11.97 6.05 7.35
N ALA A 182 11.62 4.79 7.05
CA ALA A 182 12.48 3.93 6.22
C ALA A 182 12.67 4.50 4.81
N ALA A 183 11.60 5.04 4.20
CA ALA A 183 11.67 5.68 2.89
C ALA A 183 12.60 6.90 2.87
N GLU A 184 12.59 7.72 3.92
CA GLU A 184 13.51 8.87 4.06
C GLU A 184 14.95 8.43 4.27
N LEU A 185 15.20 7.36 5.02
CA LEU A 185 16.55 6.80 5.20
C LEU A 185 17.12 6.24 3.89
N ILE A 186 16.28 5.60 3.07
CA ILE A 186 16.64 5.06 1.75
C ILE A 186 17.02 6.18 0.76
N ARG A 187 16.47 7.38 0.94
CA ARG A 187 16.69 8.53 0.04
C ARG A 187 18.07 9.18 0.24
N GLN A 188 18.69 9.01 1.40
CA GLN A 188 19.98 9.61 1.78
C GLN A 188 21.17 8.85 1.18
#